data_AF-A0A842SBL6-F1
#
_entry.id   AF-A0A842SBL6-F1
#
_cell.length_a   1.000
_cell.length_b   1.000
_cell.length_c   1.000
_cell.angle_alpha   90.00
_cell.angle_beta   90.00
_cell.angle_gamma   90.00
#
_symmetry.space_group_name_H-M   'P 1'
#
loop_
_entity.id
_entity.type
_entity.pdbx_description
1 polymer ?
#
loop_
_entity_poly.entity_id
_entity_poly.type
_entity_poly.pdbx_seq_one_letter_code
_entity_poly.pdbx_strand_id
1 'polypeptide(L)' 'MQRIHCPRCGSIKVIALSEDYFKCTHCGYTGNAAGKEIVKK' A
#
# COMPACT_ATOMS: atom_id res chain seq x y z
N MET A 1 -4.49 4.82 15.16
CA MET A 1 -4.14 5.23 13.77
C MET A 1 -3.17 4.19 13.21
N GLN A 2 -3.62 3.26 12.38
CA GLN A 2 -2.73 2.28 11.75
C GLN A 2 -1.95 2.97 10.61
N ARG A 3 -0.62 3.09 10.78
CA ARG A 3 0.26 3.66 9.75
C ARG A 3 0.62 2.54 8.77
N ILE A 4 0.02 2.55 7.58
CA ILE A 4 0.38 1.60 6.52
C ILE A 4 1.69 2.10 5.89
N HIS A 5 2.76 1.32 6.05
CA HIS A 5 4.04 1.59 5.43
C HIS A 5 4.14 0.82 4.11
N CYS A 6 4.67 1.46 3.06
CA CYS A 6 4.94 0.77 1.82
C CYS A 6 6.13 -0.21 1.98
N PRO A 7 5.97 -1.52 1.73
CA PRO A 7 7.04 -2.51 1.90
C PRO A 7 8.19 -2.33 0.89
N ARG A 8 7.96 -1.60 -0.21
CA ARG A 8 8.97 -1.37 -1.26
C ARG A 8 9.92 -0.23 -0.96
N CYS A 9 9.45 0.82 -0.29
CA CYS A 9 10.25 2.04 -0.09
C CYS A 9 10.21 2.59 1.35
N GLY A 10 9.49 1.94 2.26
CA GLY A 10 9.32 2.39 3.65
C GLY A 10 8.46 3.64 3.81
N SER A 11 7.93 4.22 2.73
CA SER A 11 7.13 5.45 2.79
C SER A 11 5.78 5.22 3.47
N ILE A 12 5.42 6.12 4.37
CA ILE A 12 4.09 6.19 5.01
C ILE A 12 3.03 6.85 4.13
N LYS A 13 3.45 7.47 3.02
CA LYS A 13 2.55 8.15 2.09
C LYS A 13 1.91 7.11 1.17
N VAL A 14 0.83 6.52 1.65
CA VAL A 14 -0.06 5.66 0.88
C VAL A 14 -1.46 6.28 0.86
N ILE A 15 -2.13 6.18 -0.29
CA ILE A 15 -3.52 6.58 -0.47
C ILE A 15 -4.36 5.31 -0.60
N ALA A 16 -5.55 5.28 -0.01
CA ALA A 16 -6.51 4.22 -0.28
C ALA A 16 -7.08 4.42 -1.69
N LEU A 17 -7.00 3.39 -2.53
CA LEU A 17 -7.65 3.37 -3.85
C LEU A 17 -9.07 2.81 -3.75
N SER A 18 -9.31 1.88 -2.82
CA SER A 18 -10.61 1.23 -2.56
C SER A 18 -10.62 0.70 -1.13
N GLU A 19 -11.76 0.18 -0.64
CA GLU A 19 -11.88 -0.38 0.73
C GLU A 19 -10.73 -1.34 1.08
N ASP A 20 -10.30 -2.15 0.11
CA ASP A 20 -9.22 -3.13 0.31
C ASP A 20 -7.92 -2.76 -0.39
N TYR A 21 -7.79 -1.62 -1.09
CA TYR A 21 -6.60 -1.33 -1.90
C TYR A 21 -5.93 -0.03 -1.49
N PHE A 22 -4.59 -0.02 -1.50
CA PHE A 22 -3.78 1.16 -1.28
C PHE A 22 -2.72 1.33 -2.37
N LYS A 23 -2.31 2.58 -2.60
CA LYS A 23 -1.23 2.97 -3.50
C LYS A 23 -0.25 3.87 -2.78
N CYS A 24 1.03 3.52 -2.81
CA CYS A 24 2.10 4.40 -2.39
C CYS A 24 2.27 5.54 -3.39
N THR A 25 2.14 6.78 -2.92
CA THR A 25 2.34 7.97 -3.76
C THR A 25 3.82 8.28 -4.00
N HIS A 26 4.73 7.62 -3.26
CA HIS A 26 6.17 7.81 -3.40
C HIS A 26 6.79 6.94 -4.49
N CYS A 27 6.49 5.64 -4.48
CA CYS A 27 7.06 4.66 -5.44
C CYS A 27 6.04 4.09 -6.42
N GLY A 28 4.76 4.44 -6.28
CA GLY A 28 3.67 3.90 -7.11
C GLY A 28 3.20 2.50 -6.73
N TYR A 29 3.78 1.86 -5.69
CA TYR A 29 3.41 0.50 -5.29
C TYR A 29 1.94 0.41 -4.88
N THR A 30 1.21 -0.50 -5.51
CA THR A 30 -0.18 -0.83 -5.15
C THR A 30 -0.25 -2.13 -4.39
N GLY A 31 -0.81 -2.09 -3.19
CA GLY A 31 -1.03 -3.24 -2.31
C GLY A 31 -2.49 -3.37 -1.92
N ASN A 32 -2.86 -4.50 -1.32
CA ASN A 32 -4.20 -4.71 -0.76
C ASN A 32 -4.08 -4.68 0.77
N ALA A 33 -4.93 -3.87 1.42
CA ALA A 33 -4.97 -3.63 2.86
C ALA A 33 -5.70 -4.75 3.63
N ALA A 34 -6.49 -5.60 2.95
CA ALA A 34 -7.24 -6.72 3.53
C ALA A 34 -6.36 -7.95 3.87
N GLY A 35 -5.08 -7.74 4.16
CA GLY A 35 -4.19 -8.82 4.61
C GLY A 35 -3.78 -9.82 3.52
N LYS A 36 -4.06 -9.55 2.25
CA LYS A 36 -3.49 -10.32 1.12
C LYS A 36 -2.49 -9.47 0.36
N GLU A 37 -1.22 -9.77 0.60
CA GLU A 37 -0.09 -9.27 -0.16
C GLU A 37 -0.31 -9.56 -1.66
N ILE A 38 -0.77 -8.57 -2.43
CA ILE A 38 -0.75 -8.65 -3.89
C ILE A 38 0.66 -8.32 -4.39
N VAL A 39 1.60 -9.25 -4.19
CA VAL A 39 2.85 -9.24 -4.95
C VAL A 39 2.49 -9.58 -6.39
N LYS A 40 2.30 -8.57 -7.24
CA LYS A 40 2.25 -8.81 -8.68
C LYS A 40 3.70 -8.97 -9.17
N LYS A 41 3.98 -10.23 -9.50
CA LYS A 41 5.20 -10.86 -10.02
C LYS A 41 6.03 -10.01 -10.97
#